data_AF-A0A5Q4HAB4-F1
#
_entry.id   AF-A0A5Q4HAB4-F1
#
_cell.length_a   1.000
_cell.length_b   1.000
_cell.length_c   1.000
_cell.angle_alpha   90.00
_cell.angle_beta   90.00
_cell.angle_gamma   90.00
#
_symmetry.space_group_name_H-M   'P 1'
#
loop_
_entity.id
_entity.type
_entity.pdbx_description
1 polymer ?
#
loop_
_entity_poly.entity_id
_entity_poly.type
_entity_poly.pdbx_seq_one_letter_code
_entity_poly.pdbx_strand_id
1 'polypeptide(L)'
;MRGDGTAGLKSEFLAVIFRSKPKTRWHTVWCGWQRALWAATDHSNERRSSQVETLKATGFQRLDVEPFQLFGSADWDRVLTFRKDVAPGETYRFGKCVIVLGFNQAHKQEVQPWNRNAGEQLDNGIRLPELWPPDYRCPQSAEPMPVPYLVHPPEVLPIDVGRQLFVDDFLIEETDLRRTYHSAERYPGNPVYEPESRDELDRRAAVYLGQGGVFFDPEDRRFKMFYVAGWRGPLAMATSSNLVNWTRPELSDRGNVLIDRSVDDSAVWLDLRAVRADERLAVRVLGQPGRHGA
;
A
#
# COMPACT_ATOMS: atom_id res chain seq x y z
N MET A 1 -25.11 -30.50 -4.44
CA MET A 1 -26.30 -30.50 -3.58
C MET A 1 -25.89 -30.03 -2.19
N ARG A 2 -26.59 -29.04 -1.63
CA ARG A 2 -26.43 -28.62 -0.22
C ARG A 2 -27.12 -29.68 0.64
N GLY A 3 -26.40 -30.25 1.59
CA GLY A 3 -26.94 -31.17 2.59
C GLY A 3 -26.64 -30.62 3.97
N ASP A 4 -27.66 -30.06 4.59
CA ASP A 4 -27.75 -29.85 6.03
C ASP A 4 -28.12 -31.19 6.67
N GLY A 5 -27.48 -31.55 7.78
CA GLY A 5 -27.61 -32.89 8.33
C GLY A 5 -26.57 -33.18 9.41
N THR A 6 -26.89 -32.77 10.64
CA THR A 6 -26.30 -33.32 11.86
C THR A 6 -26.61 -34.82 11.93
N ALA A 7 -25.60 -35.65 11.65
CA ALA A 7 -25.58 -37.07 11.97
C ALA A 7 -24.25 -37.38 12.66
N GLY A 8 -24.34 -37.89 13.88
CA GLY A 8 -23.17 -38.26 14.69
C GLY A 8 -22.34 -39.34 13.99
N LEU A 9 -21.14 -38.97 13.57
CA LEU A 9 -20.06 -39.89 13.22
C LEU A 9 -18.94 -39.66 14.25
N LYS A 10 -18.77 -40.63 15.16
CA LYS A 10 -17.49 -40.84 15.83
C LYS A 10 -16.52 -41.32 14.75
N SER A 11 -15.83 -40.41 14.07
CA SER A 11 -14.78 -40.77 13.11
C SER A 11 -13.45 -40.19 13.58
N GLU A 12 -12.49 -41.07 13.87
CA GLU A 12 -11.12 -40.78 14.34
C GLU A 12 -10.20 -40.11 13.30
N PHE A 13 -10.77 -39.53 12.23
CA PHE A 13 -10.01 -38.86 11.18
C PHE A 13 -10.78 -37.62 10.71
N LEU A 14 -10.49 -36.45 11.26
CA LEU A 14 -10.94 -35.20 10.63
C LEU A 14 -10.05 -34.88 9.42
N ALA A 15 -10.70 -34.41 8.36
CA ALA A 15 -10.07 -33.90 7.15
C ALA A 15 -10.55 -32.47 6.89
N VAL A 16 -9.64 -31.57 6.53
CA VAL A 16 -10.00 -30.24 6.02
C VAL A 16 -9.45 -30.10 4.60
N ILE A 17 -10.34 -29.77 3.68
CA ILE A 17 -10.01 -29.55 2.26
C ILE A 17 -9.99 -28.05 1.99
N PHE A 18 -8.83 -27.52 1.59
CA PHE A 18 -8.70 -26.12 1.18
C PHE A 18 -8.94 -25.95 -0.32
N ARG A 19 -10.21 -25.95 -0.77
CA ARG A 19 -10.57 -25.73 -2.19
C ARG A 19 -11.14 -24.33 -2.44
N SER A 20 -10.37 -23.50 -3.15
CA SER A 20 -10.76 -22.31 -3.93
C SER A 20 -11.78 -21.30 -3.33
N LYS A 21 -11.26 -20.19 -2.79
CA LYS A 21 -11.18 -18.84 -3.41
C LYS A 21 -9.85 -18.24 -2.87
N PRO A 22 -9.24 -17.21 -3.47
CA PRO A 22 -7.98 -16.60 -2.95
C PRO A 22 -8.10 -16.00 -1.52
N LYS A 23 -9.22 -16.21 -0.83
CA LYS A 23 -9.60 -15.55 0.42
C LYS A 23 -10.09 -16.53 1.51
N THR A 24 -9.77 -17.83 1.44
CA THR A 24 -10.17 -18.74 2.54
C THR A 24 -9.12 -18.73 3.65
N ARG A 25 -9.53 -18.07 4.73
CA ARG A 25 -8.88 -17.78 6.01
C ARG A 25 -8.02 -18.92 6.58
N TRP A 26 -7.00 -18.52 7.33
CA TRP A 26 -6.04 -19.34 8.07
C TRP A 26 -6.73 -20.28 9.05
N HIS A 27 -6.25 -21.52 9.14
CA HIS A 27 -6.72 -22.46 10.16
C HIS A 27 -5.51 -22.97 10.95
N THR A 28 -5.56 -22.77 12.26
CA THR A 28 -4.70 -23.46 13.22
C THR A 28 -5.22 -24.89 13.36
N VAL A 29 -4.38 -25.86 13.01
CA VAL A 29 -4.69 -27.28 13.18
C VAL A 29 -4.16 -27.69 14.55
N TRP A 30 -5.03 -28.14 15.46
CA TRP A 30 -4.61 -28.62 16.77
C TRP A 30 -4.65 -30.13 16.78
N CYS A 31 -3.48 -30.74 16.97
CA CYS A 31 -3.41 -32.18 17.09
C CYS A 31 -3.52 -32.62 18.55
N GLY A 32 -4.58 -33.37 18.86
CA GLY A 32 -4.66 -34.14 20.08
C GLY A 32 -4.19 -35.58 19.83
N TRP A 33 -3.21 -36.05 20.59
CA TRP A 33 -2.68 -37.43 20.64
C TRP A 33 -1.99 -37.99 19.38
N GLN A 34 -2.30 -37.56 18.16
CA GLN A 34 -1.60 -37.99 16.95
C GLN A 34 -0.32 -37.15 16.72
N ARG A 35 0.87 -37.73 16.91
CA ARG A 35 2.12 -36.98 16.72
C ARG A 35 2.49 -36.71 15.25
N ALA A 36 1.60 -36.94 14.30
CA ALA A 36 1.87 -36.78 12.88
C ALA A 36 0.69 -36.17 12.12
N LEU A 37 1.00 -35.24 11.22
CA LEU A 37 0.07 -34.76 10.19
C LEU A 37 0.41 -35.39 8.84
N TRP A 38 -0.63 -35.73 8.09
CA TRP A 38 -0.50 -36.05 6.67
C TRP A 38 -1.07 -34.91 5.85
N ALA A 39 -0.39 -34.57 4.76
CA ALA A 39 -0.84 -33.54 3.83
C ALA A 39 -0.86 -34.09 2.41
N ALA A 40 -1.84 -33.67 1.61
CA ALA A 40 -1.88 -33.94 0.17
C ALA A 40 -2.11 -32.65 -0.62
N THR A 41 -1.41 -32.49 -1.73
CA THR A 41 -1.55 -31.33 -2.65
C THR A 41 -1.38 -31.77 -4.10
N ASP A 42 -1.88 -30.97 -5.04
CA ASP A 42 -1.83 -31.29 -6.48
C ASP A 42 -0.39 -31.60 -6.93
N HIS A 43 -0.23 -32.68 -7.68
CA HIS A 43 1.07 -33.10 -8.20
C HIS A 43 1.56 -32.19 -9.34
N SER A 44 0.62 -31.65 -10.12
CA SER A 44 0.87 -30.73 -11.22
C SER A 44 0.71 -29.28 -10.78
N ASN A 45 1.56 -28.39 -11.28
CA ASN A 45 1.48 -26.95 -11.03
C ASN A 45 0.75 -26.18 -12.15
N GLU A 46 0.14 -26.86 -13.12
CA GLU A 46 -0.54 -26.25 -14.27
C GLU A 46 -1.62 -25.22 -13.86
N ARG A 47 -2.36 -25.49 -12.78
CA ARG A 47 -3.40 -24.60 -12.26
C ARG A 47 -2.91 -23.63 -11.19
N ARG A 48 -1.59 -23.59 -10.93
CA ARG A 48 -0.98 -22.80 -9.84
C ARG A 48 -1.64 -23.07 -8.48
N SER A 49 -2.03 -24.32 -8.26
CA SER A 49 -2.73 -24.79 -7.06
C SER A 49 -1.87 -25.71 -6.19
N SER A 50 -0.78 -26.28 -6.73
CA SER A 50 0.15 -27.10 -5.98
C SER A 50 0.87 -26.32 -4.88
N GLN A 51 1.06 -26.96 -3.72
CA GLN A 51 1.74 -26.41 -2.54
C GLN A 51 2.96 -27.26 -2.13
N VAL A 52 3.56 -28.00 -3.06
CA VAL A 52 4.70 -28.89 -2.79
C VAL A 52 5.85 -28.14 -2.09
N GLU A 53 6.23 -26.98 -2.60
CA GLU A 53 7.33 -26.20 -2.02
C GLU A 53 6.98 -25.61 -0.64
N THR A 54 5.73 -25.17 -0.45
CA THR A 54 5.23 -24.72 0.86
C THR A 54 5.27 -25.83 1.90
N LEU A 55 4.85 -27.06 1.54
CA LEU A 55 4.88 -28.22 2.42
C LEU A 55 6.32 -28.58 2.81
N LYS A 56 7.24 -28.64 1.84
CA LYS A 56 8.67 -28.88 2.12
C LYS A 56 9.26 -27.82 3.05
N ALA A 57 8.99 -26.54 2.78
CA ALA A 57 9.50 -25.42 3.59
C ALA A 57 8.98 -25.44 5.04
N THR A 58 7.81 -26.03 5.28
CA THR A 58 7.21 -26.18 6.62
C THR A 58 7.59 -27.49 7.33
N GLY A 59 8.50 -28.28 6.73
CA GLY A 59 9.06 -29.49 7.30
C GLY A 59 8.30 -30.78 6.96
N PHE A 60 7.33 -30.72 6.05
CA PHE A 60 6.67 -31.93 5.55
C PHE A 60 7.56 -32.67 4.57
N GLN A 61 7.70 -33.98 4.79
CA GLN A 61 8.46 -34.87 3.94
C GLN A 61 7.53 -35.55 2.94
N ARG A 62 7.89 -35.51 1.66
CA ARG A 62 7.14 -36.23 0.61
C ARG A 62 7.29 -37.73 0.85
N LEU A 63 6.18 -38.45 0.83
CA LEU A 63 6.19 -39.90 0.86
C LEU A 63 6.55 -40.45 -0.51
N ASP A 64 7.33 -41.54 -0.52
CA ASP A 64 7.71 -42.25 -1.74
C ASP A 64 6.55 -43.16 -2.19
N VAL A 65 5.47 -42.52 -2.62
CA VAL A 65 4.26 -43.15 -3.15
C VAL A 65 3.86 -42.44 -4.44
N GLU A 66 3.35 -43.22 -5.39
CA GLU A 66 2.84 -42.68 -6.64
C GLU A 66 1.67 -41.71 -6.40
N PRO A 67 1.57 -40.61 -7.17
CA PRO A 67 0.44 -39.71 -7.06
C PRO A 67 -0.87 -40.44 -7.36
N PHE A 68 -1.87 -40.31 -6.49
CA PHE A 68 -3.16 -40.97 -6.65
C PHE A 68 -4.26 -39.97 -7.00
N GLN A 69 -5.31 -40.46 -7.65
CA GLN A 69 -6.47 -39.66 -8.04
C GLN A 69 -7.29 -39.30 -6.80
N LEU A 70 -7.38 -38.01 -6.47
CA LEU A 70 -8.13 -37.57 -5.29
C LEU A 70 -9.61 -37.28 -5.62
N PHE A 71 -9.86 -36.66 -6.77
CA PHE A 71 -11.21 -36.39 -7.30
C PHE A 71 -11.14 -36.29 -8.82
N GLY A 72 -12.28 -36.34 -9.51
CA GLY A 72 -12.32 -36.16 -10.96
C GLY A 72 -11.52 -37.23 -11.73
N SER A 73 -11.22 -36.92 -12.99
CA SER A 73 -10.47 -37.80 -13.90
C SER A 73 -9.33 -37.09 -14.62
N ALA A 74 -9.14 -35.79 -14.38
CA ALA A 74 -8.05 -35.05 -14.99
C ALA A 74 -6.74 -35.33 -14.25
N ASP A 75 -5.63 -35.30 -14.98
CA ASP A 75 -4.30 -35.60 -14.42
C ASP A 75 -3.96 -34.63 -13.28
N TRP A 76 -4.22 -33.34 -13.45
CA TRP A 76 -3.99 -32.32 -12.41
C TRP A 76 -4.80 -32.49 -11.11
N ASP A 77 -5.79 -33.40 -11.09
CA ASP A 77 -6.52 -33.75 -9.87
C ASP A 77 -5.85 -34.90 -9.07
N ARG A 78 -4.71 -35.43 -9.56
CA ARG A 78 -3.83 -36.34 -8.80
C ARG A 78 -2.99 -35.58 -7.79
N VAL A 79 -2.79 -36.17 -6.62
CA VAL A 79 -2.10 -35.52 -5.49
C VAL A 79 -0.86 -36.27 -5.02
N LEU A 80 0.12 -35.49 -4.55
CA LEU A 80 1.28 -35.97 -3.83
C LEU A 80 1.01 -35.99 -2.33
N THR A 81 1.52 -37.01 -1.65
CA THR A 81 1.32 -37.18 -0.19
C THR A 81 2.57 -36.83 0.58
N PHE A 82 2.38 -36.21 1.73
CA PHE A 82 3.41 -35.75 2.63
C PHE A 82 3.08 -36.13 4.07
N ARG A 83 4.10 -36.24 4.92
CA ARG A 83 3.97 -36.45 6.36
C ARG A 83 4.93 -35.55 7.13
N LYS A 84 4.51 -35.08 8.31
CA LYS A 84 5.36 -34.42 9.28
C LYS A 84 4.99 -34.88 10.69
N ASP A 85 5.98 -35.14 11.54
CA ASP A 85 5.73 -35.29 12.97
C ASP A 85 5.60 -33.91 13.62
N VAL A 86 4.56 -33.70 14.44
CA VAL A 86 4.16 -32.38 14.95
C VAL A 86 4.04 -32.35 16.47
N ALA A 87 4.37 -31.22 17.06
CA ALA A 87 4.13 -30.93 18.47
C ALA A 87 2.74 -30.29 18.69
N PRO A 88 2.13 -30.48 19.89
CA PRO A 88 0.91 -29.78 20.25
C PRO A 88 1.09 -28.25 20.15
N GLY A 89 0.14 -27.58 19.49
CA GLY A 89 0.14 -26.12 19.34
C GLY A 89 0.86 -25.56 18.11
N GLU A 90 1.47 -26.40 17.26
CA GLU A 90 2.04 -25.93 16.00
C GLU A 90 0.98 -25.33 15.06
N THR A 91 1.30 -24.18 14.46
CA THR A 91 0.43 -23.45 13.53
C THR A 91 0.94 -23.59 12.10
N TYR A 92 0.04 -23.85 11.17
CA TYR A 92 0.37 -24.02 9.76
C TYR A 92 -0.41 -23.10 8.85
N ARG A 93 0.27 -22.66 7.80
CA ARG A 93 -0.28 -21.74 6.82
C ARG A 93 -0.23 -22.38 5.43
N PHE A 94 -1.35 -22.91 5.00
CA PHE A 94 -1.48 -23.55 3.69
C PHE A 94 -2.20 -22.63 2.68
N GLY A 95 -1.75 -22.68 1.44
CA GLY A 95 -2.35 -21.97 0.31
C GLY A 95 -3.52 -22.73 -0.32
N LYS A 96 -3.60 -22.70 -1.66
CA LYS A 96 -4.63 -23.44 -2.40
C LYS A 96 -4.35 -24.95 -2.37
N CYS A 97 -5.40 -25.76 -2.44
CA CYS A 97 -5.37 -27.22 -2.60
C CYS A 97 -4.37 -27.95 -1.70
N VAL A 98 -4.61 -27.88 -0.39
CA VAL A 98 -4.02 -28.80 0.58
C VAL A 98 -5.15 -29.54 1.28
N ILE A 99 -4.99 -30.84 1.47
CA ILE A 99 -5.79 -31.64 2.38
C ILE A 99 -4.88 -32.02 3.53
N VAL A 100 -5.31 -31.73 4.76
CA VAL A 100 -4.59 -32.15 5.96
C VAL A 100 -5.42 -33.19 6.69
N LEU A 101 -4.75 -34.20 7.23
CA LEU A 101 -5.28 -35.27 8.05
C LEU A 101 -4.41 -35.44 9.30
N GLY A 102 -4.96 -36.10 10.33
CA GLY A 102 -4.22 -36.44 11.54
C GLY A 102 -4.38 -35.43 12.68
N PHE A 103 -5.54 -34.80 12.80
CA PHE A 103 -5.85 -33.83 13.86
C PHE A 103 -7.26 -34.05 14.42
N ASN A 104 -7.49 -33.55 15.63
CA ASN A 104 -8.79 -33.66 16.30
C ASN A 104 -9.67 -32.43 16.09
N GLN A 105 -9.05 -31.24 15.95
CA GLN A 105 -9.77 -30.00 15.71
C GLN A 105 -8.96 -29.09 14.77
N ALA A 106 -9.66 -28.36 13.92
CA ALA A 106 -9.11 -27.27 13.15
C ALA A 106 -9.91 -26.00 13.51
N HIS A 107 -9.21 -24.98 13.98
CA HIS A 107 -9.78 -23.69 14.33
C HIS A 107 -9.34 -22.68 13.30
N LYS A 108 -10.27 -21.91 12.77
CA LYS A 108 -9.90 -20.73 11.99
C LYS A 108 -9.21 -19.74 12.92
N GLN A 109 -8.03 -19.24 12.56
CA GLN A 109 -7.38 -18.21 13.35
C GLN A 109 -8.27 -16.96 13.32
N GLU A 110 -8.86 -16.62 14.47
CA GLU A 110 -9.59 -15.37 14.61
C GLU A 110 -8.59 -14.22 14.55
N VAL A 111 -8.92 -13.19 13.78
CA VAL A 111 -8.14 -11.96 13.76
C VAL A 111 -8.28 -11.37 15.16
N GLN A 112 -7.17 -11.28 15.90
CA GLN A 112 -7.18 -10.61 17.19
C GLN A 112 -7.72 -9.18 16.99
N PRO A 113 -8.66 -8.72 17.83
CA PRO A 113 -9.06 -7.32 17.85
C PRO A 113 -7.82 -6.44 17.96
N TRP A 114 -7.71 -5.40 17.13
CA TRP A 114 -6.48 -4.62 17.00
C TRP A 114 -6.06 -3.96 18.32
N ASN A 115 -7.03 -3.60 19.15
CA ASN A 115 -6.83 -3.06 20.49
C ASN A 115 -6.20 -4.06 21.49
N ARG A 116 -6.08 -5.35 21.16
CA ARG A 116 -5.43 -6.39 21.99
C ARG A 116 -4.02 -6.76 21.53
N ASN A 117 -3.49 -6.05 20.53
CA ASN A 117 -2.10 -6.24 20.13
C ASN A 117 -1.14 -5.94 21.30
N ALA A 118 0.08 -6.47 21.26
CA ALA A 118 1.07 -6.30 22.33
C ALA A 118 2.40 -5.68 21.84
N GLY A 119 2.46 -5.23 20.59
CA GLY A 119 3.63 -4.56 20.02
C GLY A 119 3.74 -3.08 20.40
N GLU A 120 4.56 -2.37 19.62
CA GLU A 120 4.82 -0.94 19.78
C GLU A 120 3.54 -0.11 19.75
N GLN A 121 3.46 0.88 20.64
CA GLN A 121 2.40 1.88 20.62
C GLN A 121 2.92 3.14 19.91
N LEU A 122 2.23 3.53 18.85
CA LEU A 122 2.54 4.74 18.10
C LEU A 122 2.09 6.00 18.85
N ASP A 123 2.59 7.15 18.42
CA ASP A 123 2.24 8.47 18.95
C ASP A 123 0.73 8.75 18.90
N ASN A 124 0.05 8.27 17.86
CA ASN A 124 -1.41 8.36 17.69
C ASN A 124 -2.22 7.31 18.49
N GLY A 125 -1.60 6.61 19.44
CA GLY A 125 -2.25 5.65 20.32
C GLY A 125 -2.52 4.27 19.71
N ILE A 126 -2.26 4.06 18.42
CA ILE A 126 -2.42 2.76 17.76
C ILE A 126 -1.35 1.79 18.28
N ARG A 127 -1.79 0.61 18.76
CA ARG A 127 -0.89 -0.48 19.16
C ARG A 127 -0.71 -1.49 18.02
N LEU A 128 0.54 -1.65 17.56
CA LEU A 128 0.91 -2.58 16.51
C LEU A 128 0.93 -4.02 17.02
N PRO A 129 0.71 -5.03 16.15
CA PRO A 129 1.05 -6.41 16.45
C PRO A 129 2.53 -6.55 16.82
N GLU A 130 2.88 -7.58 17.60
CA GLU A 130 4.28 -7.89 17.95
C GLU A 130 5.14 -8.13 16.69
N LEU A 131 4.55 -8.79 15.68
CA LEU A 131 5.17 -8.98 14.38
C LEU A 131 4.67 -7.90 13.41
N TRP A 132 5.55 -6.94 13.10
CA TRP A 132 5.28 -5.88 12.13
C TRP A 132 6.37 -5.84 11.03
N PRO A 133 6.02 -5.71 9.74
CA PRO A 133 4.66 -5.67 9.18
C PRO A 133 3.95 -7.03 9.25
N PRO A 134 2.60 -7.06 9.18
CA PRO A 134 1.86 -8.32 9.33
C PRO A 134 2.17 -9.29 8.17
N ASP A 135 2.59 -10.50 8.50
CA ASP A 135 3.03 -11.53 7.55
C ASP A 135 1.92 -12.06 6.63
N TYR A 136 0.66 -11.79 6.97
CA TYR A 136 -0.52 -12.33 6.29
C TYR A 136 -1.01 -11.49 5.10
N ARG A 137 -0.29 -10.43 4.72
CA ARG A 137 -0.60 -9.59 3.56
C ARG A 137 0.11 -10.09 2.30
N CYS A 138 -0.58 -9.99 1.16
CA CYS A 138 0.00 -10.24 -0.15
C CYS A 138 0.46 -8.89 -0.73
N PRO A 139 1.78 -8.66 -0.90
CA PRO A 139 2.29 -7.39 -1.43
C PRO A 139 1.79 -7.06 -2.84
N GLN A 140 1.39 -8.07 -3.61
CA GLN A 140 0.87 -7.92 -4.98
C GLN A 140 -0.63 -7.65 -5.02
N SER A 141 -1.32 -7.55 -3.88
CA SER A 141 -2.74 -7.27 -3.86
C SER A 141 -3.02 -5.79 -4.15
N ALA A 142 -3.96 -5.53 -5.07
CA ALA A 142 -4.49 -4.20 -5.34
C ALA A 142 -5.75 -3.87 -4.52
N GLU A 143 -6.18 -4.78 -3.64
CA GLU A 143 -7.29 -4.53 -2.72
C GLU A 143 -6.88 -3.45 -1.72
N PRO A 144 -7.80 -2.57 -1.29
CA PRO A 144 -7.51 -1.60 -0.25
C PRO A 144 -6.93 -2.30 0.98
N MET A 145 -5.85 -1.72 1.54
CA MET A 145 -5.34 -2.21 2.82
C MET A 145 -6.43 -2.03 3.86
N PRO A 146 -6.83 -3.09 4.58
CA PRO A 146 -7.77 -2.92 5.68
C PRO A 146 -7.11 -2.09 6.78
N VAL A 147 -7.94 -1.33 7.49
CA VAL A 147 -7.58 -0.38 8.54
C VAL A 147 -8.16 -0.86 9.88
N PRO A 148 -7.57 -1.90 10.52
CA PRO A 148 -8.25 -2.64 11.60
C PRO A 148 -8.39 -1.82 12.88
N TYR A 149 -7.54 -0.82 13.07
CA TYR A 149 -7.64 0.17 14.15
C TYR A 149 -8.88 1.07 14.02
N LEU A 150 -9.57 1.13 12.87
CA LEU A 150 -10.87 1.80 12.78
C LEU A 150 -12.03 0.90 13.21
N VAL A 151 -11.85 -0.43 13.13
CA VAL A 151 -12.86 -1.41 13.57
C VAL A 151 -12.78 -1.64 15.08
N HIS A 152 -11.56 -1.64 15.61
CA HIS A 152 -11.26 -1.76 17.03
C HIS A 152 -10.31 -0.64 17.45
N PRO A 153 -10.82 0.59 17.65
CA PRO A 153 -9.99 1.73 18.01
C PRO A 153 -9.33 1.55 19.38
N PRO A 154 -8.19 2.22 19.61
CA PRO A 154 -7.67 2.42 20.95
C PRO A 154 -8.72 3.05 21.87
N GLU A 155 -8.63 2.77 23.16
CA GLU A 155 -9.52 3.36 24.17
C GLU A 155 -9.41 4.89 24.24
N VAL A 156 -8.19 5.40 23.99
CA VAL A 156 -7.90 6.84 23.93
C VAL A 156 -7.21 7.14 22.61
N LEU A 157 -7.76 8.09 21.85
CA LEU A 157 -7.20 8.61 20.60
C LEU A 157 -6.57 10.00 20.88
N PRO A 158 -5.23 10.11 20.88
CA PRO A 158 -4.57 11.41 21.03
C PRO A 158 -4.88 12.30 19.83
N ILE A 159 -5.50 13.47 20.08
CA ILE A 159 -5.86 14.46 19.05
C ILE A 159 -4.90 15.65 18.99
N ASP A 160 -4.02 15.76 19.99
CA ASP A 160 -3.01 16.80 20.16
C ASP A 160 -1.69 16.47 19.44
N VAL A 161 -1.57 15.25 18.91
CA VAL A 161 -0.40 14.80 18.14
C VAL A 161 -0.65 14.94 16.63
N GLY A 162 0.16 15.77 15.98
CA GLY A 162 0.20 15.85 14.52
C GLY A 162 -0.86 16.73 13.86
N ARG A 163 -0.94 16.65 12.52
CA ARG A 163 -1.91 17.39 11.70
C ARG A 163 -3.02 16.43 11.29
N GLN A 164 -4.25 16.76 11.64
CA GLN A 164 -5.42 16.01 11.18
C GLN A 164 -5.88 16.56 9.83
N LEU A 165 -6.23 15.66 8.92
CA LEU A 165 -6.86 16.03 7.66
C LEU A 165 -8.37 16.04 7.86
N PHE A 166 -9.04 17.13 7.47
CA PHE A 166 -10.50 17.31 7.64
C PHE A 166 -11.39 16.29 6.91
N VAL A 167 -10.80 15.31 6.22
CA VAL A 167 -11.52 14.26 5.49
C VAL A 167 -11.79 13.03 6.33
N ASP A 168 -11.12 12.88 7.47
CA ASP A 168 -11.22 11.72 8.34
C ASP A 168 -12.43 11.84 9.30
N ASP A 169 -13.28 10.81 9.37
CA ASP A 169 -14.43 10.76 10.29
C ASP A 169 -14.18 9.96 11.56
N PHE A 170 -13.04 9.28 11.69
CA PHE A 170 -12.80 8.38 12.82
C PHE A 170 -12.71 9.08 14.19
N LEU A 171 -12.58 10.41 14.20
CA LEU A 171 -12.61 11.25 15.41
C LEU A 171 -13.97 11.90 15.68
N ILE A 172 -14.96 11.67 14.81
CA ILE A 172 -16.30 12.23 14.94
C ILE A 172 -17.18 11.16 15.59
N GLU A 173 -17.53 11.36 16.86
CA GLU A 173 -18.47 10.48 17.58
C GLU A 173 -19.90 10.62 17.02
N GLU A 174 -20.38 11.86 16.89
CA GLU A 174 -21.68 12.19 16.32
C GLU A 174 -21.59 13.47 15.46
N THR A 175 -22.38 13.53 14.39
CA THR A 175 -22.52 14.73 13.57
C THR A 175 -23.88 14.75 12.85
N ASP A 176 -24.45 15.94 12.69
CA ASP A 176 -25.62 16.21 11.85
C ASP A 176 -25.23 16.65 10.43
N LEU A 177 -23.92 16.80 10.17
CA LEU A 177 -23.39 17.21 8.88
C LEU A 177 -23.50 16.07 7.86
N ARG A 178 -23.91 16.41 6.64
CA ARG A 178 -23.98 15.47 5.52
C ARG A 178 -22.73 15.57 4.67
N ARG A 179 -21.90 14.51 4.66
CA ARG A 179 -20.73 14.44 3.77
C ARG A 179 -21.18 14.44 2.31
N THR A 180 -20.73 15.43 1.56
CA THR A 180 -21.02 15.59 0.13
C THR A 180 -19.71 15.70 -0.63
N TYR A 181 -19.52 14.86 -1.64
CA TYR A 181 -18.36 14.93 -2.51
C TYR A 181 -18.71 15.78 -3.73
N HIS A 182 -17.97 16.86 -3.93
CA HIS A 182 -18.12 17.71 -5.10
C HIS A 182 -17.01 17.39 -6.09
N SER A 183 -17.37 17.18 -7.36
CA SER A 183 -16.39 17.14 -8.44
C SER A 183 -15.78 18.53 -8.61
N ALA A 184 -14.46 18.61 -8.72
CA ALA A 184 -13.80 19.86 -9.06
C ALA A 184 -14.23 20.30 -10.47
N GLU A 185 -14.78 21.50 -10.59
CA GLU A 185 -15.11 22.11 -11.88
C GLU A 185 -13.91 22.92 -12.39
N ARG A 186 -13.69 22.89 -13.70
CA ARG A 186 -12.67 23.74 -14.32
C ARG A 186 -13.09 25.20 -14.18
N TYR A 187 -12.17 26.04 -13.75
CA TYR A 187 -12.41 27.48 -13.72
C TYR A 187 -12.77 27.99 -15.14
N PRO A 188 -13.91 28.69 -15.33
CA PRO A 188 -14.36 29.13 -16.66
C PRO A 188 -13.40 30.11 -17.34
N GLY A 189 -12.64 30.89 -16.55
CA GLY A 189 -11.65 31.84 -17.05
C GLY A 189 -10.28 31.22 -17.32
N ASN A 190 -10.20 29.91 -17.55
CA ASN A 190 -8.95 29.28 -17.95
C ASN A 190 -8.58 29.65 -19.40
N PRO A 191 -7.27 29.74 -19.71
CA PRO A 191 -6.14 29.57 -18.79
C PRO A 191 -5.89 30.81 -17.92
N VAL A 192 -5.37 30.60 -16.70
CA VAL A 192 -4.99 31.68 -15.78
C VAL A 192 -3.54 32.15 -15.97
N TYR A 193 -2.75 31.41 -16.76
CA TYR A 193 -1.35 31.73 -17.04
C TYR A 193 -0.98 31.20 -18.42
N GLU A 194 -0.41 32.05 -19.27
CA GLU A 194 -0.06 31.75 -20.66
C GLU A 194 1.39 32.15 -20.98
N PRO A 195 2.05 31.51 -21.97
CA PRO A 195 3.35 31.94 -22.48
C PRO A 195 3.35 33.38 -23.01
N GLU A 196 4.29 34.20 -22.55
CA GLU A 196 4.47 35.60 -22.97
C GLU A 196 5.95 35.95 -23.19
N SER A 197 6.86 35.42 -22.36
CA SER A 197 8.27 35.75 -22.46
C SER A 197 8.92 35.06 -23.67
N ARG A 198 10.04 35.60 -24.14
CA ARG A 198 10.78 35.00 -25.26
C ARG A 198 11.17 33.56 -24.97
N ASP A 199 11.64 33.25 -23.76
CA ASP A 199 11.98 31.88 -23.35
C ASP A 199 10.79 30.93 -23.43
N GLU A 200 9.60 31.42 -23.07
CA GLU A 200 8.36 30.63 -23.10
C GLU A 200 7.89 30.40 -24.55
N LEU A 201 7.90 31.44 -25.37
CA LEU A 201 7.41 31.42 -26.76
C LEU A 201 8.33 30.64 -27.70
N ASP A 202 9.64 30.91 -27.67
CA ASP A 202 10.62 30.28 -28.56
C ASP A 202 10.72 28.76 -28.30
N ARG A 203 10.37 28.31 -27.09
CA ARG A 203 10.44 26.91 -26.66
C ARG A 203 9.06 26.26 -26.64
N ARG A 204 8.41 26.25 -27.81
CA ARG A 204 7.10 25.62 -28.09
C ARG A 204 5.91 26.29 -27.42
N ALA A 205 6.00 27.58 -27.07
CA ALA A 205 4.93 28.31 -26.39
C ALA A 205 4.35 27.50 -25.21
N ALA A 206 5.21 27.12 -24.26
CA ALA A 206 4.84 26.22 -23.17
C ALA A 206 5.20 26.81 -21.81
N VAL A 207 4.29 26.66 -20.85
CA VAL A 207 4.54 26.89 -19.42
C VAL A 207 3.96 25.71 -18.65
N TYR A 208 4.75 25.15 -17.73
CA TYR A 208 4.30 24.03 -16.92
C TYR A 208 5.08 24.00 -15.60
N LEU A 209 4.44 23.46 -14.56
CA LEU A 209 5.07 23.41 -13.23
C LEU A 209 6.29 22.48 -13.23
N GLY A 210 6.24 21.38 -13.98
CA GLY A 210 7.35 20.42 -14.06
C GLY A 210 7.78 19.98 -12.66
N GLN A 211 8.95 20.43 -12.26
CA GLN A 211 9.62 20.14 -10.99
C GLN A 211 9.51 21.27 -9.94
N GLY A 212 8.80 22.34 -10.30
CA GLY A 212 8.44 23.43 -9.43
C GLY A 212 7.12 23.18 -8.69
N GLY A 213 6.37 24.25 -8.45
CA GLY A 213 5.12 24.19 -7.71
C GLY A 213 4.56 25.57 -7.40
N VAL A 214 3.34 25.58 -6.87
CA VAL A 214 2.68 26.80 -6.39
C VAL A 214 2.63 26.76 -4.86
N PHE A 215 3.24 27.76 -4.23
CA PHE A 215 3.37 27.84 -2.78
C PHE A 215 2.79 29.16 -2.28
N PHE A 216 2.11 29.15 -1.15
CA PHE A 216 1.79 30.39 -0.45
C PHE A 216 2.95 30.78 0.46
N ASP A 217 3.48 31.98 0.26
CA ASP A 217 4.46 32.59 1.13
C ASP A 217 3.75 33.47 2.17
N PRO A 218 3.76 33.10 3.47
CA PRO A 218 3.10 33.88 4.50
C PRO A 218 3.78 35.21 4.82
N GLU A 219 5.09 35.34 4.58
CA GLU A 219 5.81 36.61 4.79
C GLU A 219 5.37 37.64 3.74
N ASP A 220 5.33 37.22 2.48
CA ASP A 220 4.92 38.07 1.35
C ASP A 220 3.40 38.13 1.16
N ARG A 221 2.66 37.26 1.85
CA ARG A 221 1.21 37.05 1.71
C ARG A 221 0.78 36.86 0.26
N ARG A 222 1.59 36.12 -0.50
CA ARG A 222 1.42 35.90 -1.94
C ARG A 222 1.66 34.45 -2.30
N PHE A 223 0.99 34.00 -3.35
CA PHE A 223 1.32 32.76 -4.03
C PHE A 223 2.54 32.98 -4.94
N LYS A 224 3.49 32.06 -4.90
CA LYS A 224 4.68 31.99 -5.74
C LYS A 224 4.61 30.71 -6.57
N MET A 225 4.57 30.87 -7.89
CA MET A 225 4.66 29.78 -8.85
C MET A 225 6.09 29.67 -9.33
N PHE A 226 6.74 28.55 -9.07
CA PHE A 226 8.00 28.18 -9.70
C PHE A 226 7.67 27.26 -10.87
N TYR A 227 8.02 27.65 -12.08
CA TYR A 227 7.61 26.97 -13.31
C TYR A 227 8.74 26.92 -14.32
N VAL A 228 8.61 26.02 -15.30
CA VAL A 228 9.53 25.90 -16.41
C VAL A 228 9.05 26.80 -17.55
N ALA A 229 9.89 27.77 -17.93
CA ALA A 229 9.61 28.73 -19.01
C ALA A 229 9.98 28.12 -20.37
N GLY A 230 9.04 27.44 -21.02
CA GLY A 230 9.26 26.72 -22.26
C GLY A 230 9.58 25.23 -22.09
N TRP A 231 9.45 24.44 -23.16
CA TRP A 231 9.82 23.01 -23.15
C TRP A 231 11.31 22.84 -22.76
N ARG A 232 11.56 22.21 -21.60
CA ARG A 232 12.90 22.06 -21.00
C ARG A 232 13.66 23.39 -20.85
N GLY A 233 12.92 24.44 -20.54
CA GLY A 233 13.42 25.80 -20.38
C GLY A 233 14.02 26.10 -19.00
N PRO A 234 14.44 27.36 -18.76
CA PRO A 234 14.91 27.80 -17.45
C PRO A 234 13.81 27.71 -16.39
N LEU A 235 14.22 27.69 -15.12
CA LEU A 235 13.29 27.86 -14.00
C LEU A 235 12.98 29.35 -13.83
N ALA A 236 11.70 29.69 -13.91
CA ALA A 236 11.19 31.04 -13.72
C ALA A 236 10.19 31.08 -12.56
N MET A 237 9.87 32.29 -12.10
CA MET A 237 8.90 32.50 -11.02
C MET A 237 7.85 33.53 -11.38
N ALA A 238 6.61 33.31 -10.94
CA ALA A 238 5.52 34.28 -11.02
C ALA A 238 4.84 34.40 -9.65
N THR A 239 4.21 35.55 -9.39
CA THR A 239 3.48 35.80 -8.14
C THR A 239 2.02 36.09 -8.39
N SER A 240 1.17 35.74 -7.43
CA SER A 240 -0.27 36.05 -7.46
C SER A 240 -0.78 36.31 -6.04
N SER A 241 -1.83 37.13 -5.91
CA SER A 241 -2.58 37.26 -4.65
C SER A 241 -3.79 36.33 -4.56
N ASN A 242 -4.21 35.73 -5.69
CA ASN A 242 -5.51 35.05 -5.79
C ASN A 242 -5.51 33.79 -6.66
N LEU A 243 -4.34 33.29 -7.10
CA LEU A 243 -4.16 32.12 -7.98
C LEU A 243 -4.73 32.26 -9.41
N VAL A 244 -5.37 33.38 -9.73
CA VAL A 244 -5.98 33.64 -11.04
C VAL A 244 -5.19 34.68 -11.83
N ASN A 245 -4.81 35.79 -11.18
CA ASN A 245 -4.05 36.85 -11.81
C ASN A 245 -2.58 36.72 -11.40
N TRP A 246 -1.72 36.49 -12.38
CA TRP A 246 -0.29 36.26 -12.17
C TRP A 246 0.53 37.42 -12.70
N THR A 247 1.64 37.69 -12.05
CA THR A 247 2.60 38.72 -12.43
C THR A 247 3.99 38.10 -12.50
N ARG A 248 4.72 38.37 -13.59
CA ARG A 248 6.14 38.02 -13.75
C ARG A 248 6.98 39.14 -13.11
N PRO A 249 7.58 38.94 -11.93
CA PRO A 249 8.44 39.95 -11.32
C PRO A 249 9.78 40.05 -12.06
N GLU A 250 10.39 41.24 -12.05
CA GLU A 250 11.76 41.46 -12.49
C GLU A 250 12.72 40.97 -11.38
N LEU A 251 13.35 39.81 -11.58
CA LEU A 251 14.23 39.14 -10.61
C LEU A 251 15.69 39.06 -11.07
N SER A 252 15.93 39.14 -12.38
CA SER A 252 17.23 39.11 -13.02
C SER A 252 17.26 40.02 -14.25
N ASP A 253 18.43 40.13 -14.88
CA ASP A 253 18.60 40.75 -16.20
C ASP A 253 17.80 40.03 -17.31
N ARG A 254 17.33 38.81 -17.03
CA ARG A 254 16.45 38.01 -17.89
C ARG A 254 14.98 38.03 -17.43
N GLY A 255 14.58 39.05 -16.69
CA GLY A 255 13.21 39.18 -16.19
C GLY A 255 12.96 38.27 -15.00
N ASN A 256 12.00 37.35 -15.12
CA ASN A 256 11.55 36.52 -14.00
C ASN A 256 12.26 35.16 -13.91
N VAL A 257 13.35 34.98 -14.64
CA VAL A 257 14.18 33.77 -14.61
C VAL A 257 15.03 33.73 -13.33
N LEU A 258 14.96 32.61 -12.62
CA LEU A 258 15.73 32.33 -11.40
C LEU A 258 16.97 31.47 -11.68
N ILE A 259 16.82 30.44 -12.51
CA ILE A 259 17.91 29.52 -12.87
C ILE A 259 17.95 29.42 -14.39
N ASP A 260 19.03 29.93 -14.97
CA ASP A 260 19.23 29.98 -16.42
C ASP A 260 19.73 28.66 -17.02
N ARG A 261 19.02 27.58 -16.70
CA ARG A 261 19.21 26.26 -17.30
C ARG A 261 17.99 25.39 -17.04
N SER A 262 17.86 24.31 -17.83
CA SER A 262 16.85 23.30 -17.52
C SER A 262 17.07 22.73 -16.12
N VAL A 263 15.96 22.64 -15.39
CA VAL A 263 15.85 21.98 -14.09
C VAL A 263 14.98 20.71 -14.20
N ASP A 264 14.93 20.10 -15.39
CA ASP A 264 14.33 18.78 -15.57
C ASP A 264 14.85 17.81 -14.48
N ASP A 265 13.94 17.01 -13.93
CA ASP A 265 14.19 16.07 -12.82
C ASP A 265 14.72 16.69 -11.51
N SER A 266 14.62 18.01 -11.34
CA SER A 266 14.88 18.67 -10.05
C SER A 266 13.65 18.61 -9.12
N ALA A 267 13.71 19.25 -7.95
CA ALA A 267 12.56 19.56 -7.13
C ALA A 267 12.77 20.91 -6.44
N VAL A 268 11.78 21.80 -6.53
CA VAL A 268 11.80 23.10 -5.85
C VAL A 268 10.92 23.05 -4.61
N TRP A 269 11.45 23.53 -3.50
CA TRP A 269 10.73 23.65 -2.24
C TRP A 269 10.93 25.02 -1.61
N LEU A 270 9.83 25.65 -1.19
CA LEU A 270 9.86 26.87 -0.39
C LEU A 270 9.90 26.47 1.09
N ASP A 271 11.08 26.56 1.72
CA ASP A 271 11.28 26.31 3.14
C ASP A 271 10.83 27.51 3.98
N LEU A 272 9.65 27.38 4.57
CA LEU A 272 9.08 28.39 5.48
C LEU A 272 9.73 28.41 6.87
N ARG A 273 10.65 27.48 7.16
CA ARG A 273 11.38 27.41 8.44
C ARG A 273 12.83 27.87 8.33
N ALA A 274 13.31 28.17 7.12
CA ALA A 274 14.65 28.67 6.92
C ALA A 274 14.84 30.00 7.69
N VAL A 275 15.90 30.07 8.49
CA VAL A 275 16.20 31.25 9.32
C VAL A 275 16.75 32.39 8.45
N ARG A 276 17.47 32.04 7.38
CA ARG A 276 18.04 32.99 6.45
C ARG A 276 17.20 33.09 5.19
N ALA A 277 16.97 34.32 4.71
CA ALA A 277 16.15 34.59 3.54
C ALA A 277 16.67 33.92 2.26
N ASP A 278 18.01 33.79 2.12
CA ASP A 278 18.67 33.15 0.98
C ASP A 278 18.59 31.61 0.99
N GLU A 279 18.16 31.01 2.11
CA GLU A 279 17.97 29.55 2.24
C GLU A 279 16.50 29.13 2.08
N ARG A 280 15.58 30.08 1.94
CA ARG A 280 14.13 29.80 1.81
C ARG A 280 13.80 29.04 0.54
N LEU A 281 14.60 29.15 -0.52
CA LEU A 281 14.38 28.41 -1.76
C LEU A 281 15.38 27.25 -1.87
N ALA A 282 14.90 26.03 -1.62
CA ALA A 282 15.69 24.82 -1.80
C ALA A 282 15.42 24.22 -3.19
N VAL A 283 16.48 24.01 -3.98
CA VAL A 283 16.39 23.32 -5.27
C VAL A 283 17.26 22.08 -5.23
N ARG A 284 16.63 20.90 -5.24
CA ARG A 284 17.35 19.64 -5.38
C ARG A 284 17.52 19.34 -6.86
N VAL A 285 18.74 19.36 -7.34
CA VAL A 285 19.06 19.04 -8.74
C VAL A 285 19.54 17.59 -8.80
N LEU A 286 18.80 16.72 -9.50
CA LEU A 286 19.29 15.38 -9.82
C LEU A 286 20.24 15.48 -11.02
N GLY A 287 21.52 15.69 -10.74
CA GLY A 287 22.55 15.54 -11.77
C GLY A 287 22.83 14.06 -12.03
N GLN A 288 22.74 13.62 -13.29
CA GLN A 288 23.55 12.47 -13.67
C GLN A 288 25.03 12.87 -13.59
N PRO A 289 25.92 12.07 -12.99
CA PRO A 289 27.35 12.30 -13.11
C PRO A 289 27.73 12.13 -14.59
N GLY A 290 28.15 13.21 -15.25
CA GLY A 290 28.97 13.19 -16.46
C GLY A 290 28.39 12.46 -17.69
N ARG A 291 27.61 13.19 -18.51
CA ARG A 291 27.73 13.10 -19.97
C ARG A 291 28.17 14.46 -20.52
N HIS A 292 29.35 14.91 -20.10
CA HIS A 292 30.15 15.76 -20.96
C HIS A 292 30.92 14.82 -21.89
N GLY A 293 30.36 14.61 -23.08
CA GLY A 293 31.08 14.04 -24.20
C GLY A 293 31.99 15.09 -24.84
N ALA A 294 33.08 14.56 -25.42
CA ALA A 294 34.03 15.12 -26.36
C ALA A 294 33.64 16.41 -27.10
#